data_AF-A0A1G2CVL0-F1
#
_entry.id   AF-A0A1G2CVL0-F1
#
_cell.length_a   1.000
_cell.length_b   1.000
_cell.length_c   1.000
_cell.angle_alpha   90.00
_cell.angle_beta   90.00
_cell.angle_gamma   90.00
#
_symmetry.space_group_name_H-M   'P 1'
#
loop_
_entity.id
_entity.type
_entity.pdbx_description
1 polymer ?
#
loop_
_entity_poly.entity_id
_entity_poly.type
_entity_poly.pdbx_seq_one_letter_code
_entity_poly.pdbx_strand_id
1 'polypeptide(L)' 'MSTLSVPLTPQLEIEIDRMVKNGVASNKAAVVRRAIEKLVEDEAVNAVLLAQNEPTLKGDLRKLMKKIR' A
#
# COMPACT_ATOMS: atom_id res chain seq x y z
N MET A 1 21.76 -5.40 8.84
CA MET A 1 20.75 -6.35 8.34
C MET A 1 19.90 -6.77 9.53
N SER A 2 18.60 -6.53 9.49
CA SER A 2 17.66 -7.13 10.43
C SER A 2 17.02 -8.36 9.79
N THR A 3 16.80 -9.41 10.57
CA THR A 3 16.14 -10.64 10.12
C THR A 3 14.70 -10.62 10.57
N LEU A 4 13.76 -10.83 9.64
CA LEU A 4 12.34 -10.98 9.91
C LEU A 4 11.99 -12.47 9.78
N SER A 5 11.58 -13.10 10.89
CA SER A 5 11.11 -14.49 10.88
C SER A 5 9.60 -14.50 11.06
N VAL A 6 8.88 -14.85 10.00
CA VAL A 6 7.41 -14.88 10.00
C VAL A 6 6.97 -16.24 9.44
N PRO A 7 6.03 -16.94 10.11
CA PRO A 7 5.47 -18.16 9.56
C PRO A 7 4.64 -17.83 8.31
N LEU A 8 4.92 -18.54 7.22
CA LEU A 8 4.17 -18.43 5.97
C LEU A 8 3.17 -19.58 5.89
N THR A 9 2.02 -19.31 5.28
CA THR A 9 1.09 -20.38 4.92
C THR A 9 1.66 -21.17 3.72
N PRO A 10 1.33 -22.46 3.57
CA PRO A 10 1.83 -23.26 2.45
C PRO A 10 1.48 -22.68 1.08
N GLN A 11 0.33 -21.99 0.96
CA GLN A 11 -0.10 -21.32 -0.26
C GLN A 11 0.83 -20.17 -0.66
N LEU A 12 1.29 -19.39 0.32
CA LEU A 12 2.23 -18.29 0.08
C LEU A 12 3.60 -18.82 -0.33
N GLU A 13 4.05 -19.93 0.27
CA GLU A 13 5.32 -20.56 -0.13
C GLU A 13 5.28 -21.07 -1.58
N ILE A 14 4.16 -21.68 -1.98
CA ILE A 14 3.95 -22.15 -3.36
C ILE A 14 4.06 -20.98 -4.34
N GLU A 15 3.43 -19.85 -4.04
CA GLU A 15 3.48 -18.68 -4.94
C GLU A 15 4.84 -18.00 -4.95
N ILE A 16 5.52 -17.91 -3.80
CA ILE A 16 6.90 -17.41 -3.77
C ILE A 16 7.81 -18.31 -4.64
N ASP A 17 7.67 -19.63 -4.54
CA ASP A 17 8.45 -20.56 -5.36
C ASP A 17 8.12 -20.45 -6.84
N ARG A 18 6.86 -20.20 -7.18
CA ARG A 18 6.43 -19.93 -8.56
C ARG A 18 7.06 -18.65 -9.09
N MET A 19 7.09 -17.58 -8.30
CA MET A 19 7.71 -16.31 -8.69
C MET A 19 9.23 -16.46 -8.90
N VAL A 20 9.91 -17.24 -8.07
CA VAL A 20 11.34 -17.56 -8.27
C VAL A 20 11.52 -18.38 -9.56
N LYS A 21 10.70 -19.40 -9.79
CA LYS A 21 10.74 -20.22 -11.03
C LYS A 21 10.47 -19.40 -12.30
N ASN A 22 9.60 -18.41 -12.21
CA ASN A 22 9.29 -17.50 -13.32
C ASN A 22 10.37 -16.42 -13.52
N GLY A 23 11.46 -16.43 -12.74
CA GLY A 23 12.57 -15.49 -12.88
C GLY A 23 12.30 -14.09 -12.33
N VAL A 24 11.24 -13.91 -11.52
CA VAL A 24 10.89 -12.61 -10.93
C VAL A 24 11.94 -12.14 -9.92
N ALA A 25 12.61 -13.07 -9.25
CA ALA A 25 13.75 -12.81 -8.36
C ALA A 25 14.65 -14.05 -8.21
N SER A 26 15.87 -13.84 -7.69
CA SER A 26 16.88 -14.89 -7.53
C SER A 26 16.67 -15.83 -6.33
N ASN A 27 15.89 -15.43 -5.32
CA ASN A 27 15.58 -16.25 -4.15
C ASN A 27 14.28 -15.79 -3.48
N LYS A 28 13.73 -16.65 -2.60
CA LYS A 28 12.48 -16.36 -1.85
C LYS A 28 12.54 -15.03 -1.10
N ALA A 29 13.67 -14.74 -0.44
CA ALA A 29 13.85 -13.50 0.31
C ALA A 29 13.87 -12.25 -0.58
N ALA A 30 14.38 -12.36 -1.81
CA ALA A 30 14.38 -11.28 -2.79
C ALA A 30 12.96 -11.02 -3.33
N VAL A 31 12.15 -12.06 -3.51
CA VAL A 31 10.71 -11.90 -3.80
C VAL A 31 10.02 -11.12 -2.68
N VAL A 32 10.24 -11.52 -1.44
CA VAL A 32 9.60 -10.87 -0.27
C VAL A 32 10.05 -9.41 -0.12
N ARG A 33 11.35 -9.11 -0.28
CA ARG A 33 11.83 -7.72 -0.24
C ARG A 33 11.16 -6.84 -1.30
N ARG A 34 11.10 -7.33 -2.53
CA ARG A 34 10.44 -6.62 -3.64
C ARG A 34 8.95 -6.43 -3.40
N ALA A 35 8.28 -7.41 -2.79
CA ALA A 35 6.88 -7.28 -2.41
C ALA A 35 6.65 -6.19 -1.35
N ILE A 36 7.56 -6.07 -0.37
CA ILE A 36 7.49 -5.00 0.64
C ILE A 36 7.72 -3.62 0.00
N GLU A 37 8.72 -3.48 -0.87
CA GLU A 37 8.96 -2.23 -1.61
C GLU A 37 7.73 -1.81 -2.40
N LYS A 38 7.14 -2.75 -3.14
CA LYS A 38 5.91 -2.50 -3.90
C LYS A 38 4.72 -2.15 -3.02
N LEU A 39 4.56 -2.78 -1.87
CA LEU A 39 3.47 -2.46 -0.93
C LEU A 39 3.56 -1.00 -0.48
N VAL A 40 4.77 -0.50 -0.18
CA VAL A 40 4.98 0.89 0.21
C VAL A 40 4.64 1.85 -0.94
N GLU A 41 5.01 1.51 -2.17
CA GLU A 41 4.63 2.28 -3.36
C GLU A 41 3.10 2.32 -3.54
N ASP A 42 2.44 1.18 -3.42
CA ASP A 42 0.99 1.05 -3.58
C ASP A 42 0.22 1.83 -2.49
N GLU A 43 0.71 1.85 -1.25
CA GLU A 43 0.14 2.67 -0.17
C GLU A 43 0.22 4.17 -0.49
N ALA A 44 1.34 4.64 -1.04
CA ALA A 44 1.50 6.04 -1.43
C ALA A 44 0.53 6.43 -2.55
N VAL A 45 0.33 5.55 -3.54
CA VAL A 45 -0.65 5.76 -4.61
C VAL A 45 -2.08 5.77 -4.05
N ASN A 46 -2.41 4.82 -3.18
CA ASN A 46 -3.73 4.73 -2.56
C ASN A 46 -4.04 5.97 -1.72
N ALA A 47 -3.07 6.54 -1.01
CA ALA A 47 -3.26 7.78 -0.25
C ALA A 47 -3.71 8.94 -1.16
N VAL A 48 -3.11 9.07 -2.35
CA VAL A 48 -3.51 10.11 -3.33
C VAL A 48 -4.91 9.85 -3.88
N LEU A 49 -5.22 8.60 -4.23
CA LEU A 49 -6.54 8.23 -4.74
C LEU A 49 -7.64 8.47 -3.69
N LEU A 50 -7.36 8.19 -2.42
CA LEU A 50 -8.26 8.48 -1.32
C LEU A 50 -8.47 9.98 -1.17
N ALA A 51 -7.40 10.78 -1.19
CA ALA A 51 -7.49 12.25 -1.10
C ALA A 51 -8.30 12.86 -2.27
N GLN A 52 -8.24 12.28 -3.47
CA GLN A 52 -9.05 12.73 -4.61
C GLN A 52 -10.54 12.45 -4.43
N ASN A 53 -10.89 11.38 -3.71
CA ASN A 53 -12.27 10.98 -3.44
C ASN A 53 -12.87 11.70 -2.22
N GLU A 54 -12.09 12.47 -1.46
CA GLU A 54 -12.60 13.22 -0.33
C GLU A 54 -13.58 14.32 -0.79
N PRO A 55 -14.75 14.45 -0.14
CA PRO A 55 -15.73 15.46 -0.50
C PRO A 55 -15.16 16.86 -0.22
N THR A 56 -15.01 17.67 -1.27
CA THR A 56 -14.65 19.09 -1.09
C THR A 56 -15.81 19.85 -0.43
N LEU A 57 -15.55 20.46 0.73
CA LEU A 57 -16.47 21.41 1.36
C LEU A 57 -16.55 22.68 0.51
N LYS A 58 -17.69 22.89 -0.15
CA LYS A 58 -17.99 24.12 -0.89
C LYS A 58 -19.06 24.91 -0.16
N GLY A 59 -18.73 26.13 0.25
CA GLY A 59 -19.63 27.04 0.93
C GLY A 59 -19.02 28.42 1.11
N ASP A 60 -19.85 29.46 1.17
CA ASP A 60 -19.40 30.83 1.43
C ASP A 60 -19.25 31.02 2.95
N LEU A 61 -18.00 31.14 3.41
CA LEU A 61 -17.66 31.37 4.81
C LEU A 61 -18.37 32.60 5.38
N ARG A 62 -18.62 33.63 4.56
CA ARG A 62 -19.34 34.85 4.99
C ARG A 62 -20.81 34.58 5.30
N LYS A 63 -21.44 33.61 4.61
CA LYS A 63 -22.83 33.21 4.89
C LYS A 63 -22.93 32.38 6.17
N LEU A 64 -21.95 31.52 6.45
CA LEU A 64 -21.87 30.75 7.69
C LEU A 64 -21.69 31.67 8.90
N MET A 65 -20.79 32.64 8.81
CA MET A 65 -20.57 33.61 9.89
C MET A 65 -21.82 34.42 10.26
N LYS A 66 -22.70 34.70 9.29
CA LYS A 66 -23.95 35.43 9.55
C LYS A 66 -25.00 34.65 10.34
N LYS A 67 -24.90 33.32 10.44
CA LYS A 67 -25.84 32.46 11.18
C LYS A 67 -25.43 32.19 12.63
N ILE A 68 -24.18 32.50 12.99
CA ILE A 68 -23.63 32.28 14.33
C ILE A 68 -23.85 33.51 15.24
N ARG A 69 -24.40 34.61 14.69
CA ARG A 69 -24.70 35.86 15.42
C ARG A 69 -26.19 36.04 15.65
#